data_AF-A0A1F9BS76-F1
#
_entry.id   AF-A0A1F9BS76-F1
#
_cell.length_a   1.000
_cell.length_b   1.000
_cell.length_c   1.000
_cell.angle_alpha   90.00
_cell.angle_beta   90.00
_cell.angle_gamma   90.00
#
_symmetry.space_group_name_H-M   'P 1'
#
loop_
_entity.id
_entity.type
_entity.pdbx_description
1 polymer ?
#
loop_
_entity_poly.entity_id
_entity_poly.type
_entity_poly.pdbx_seq_one_letter_code
_entity_poly.pdbx_strand_id
1 'polypeptide(L)' 'MEAYEFYWLDPKGGYQIIGVLPEKRKNSGRITKQSIMRWGKEVFGNDFDYEDIFFTQVTISEKTVRFFRPVPFTITQKEI' A
#
# COMPACT_ATOMS: atom_id res chain seq x y z
N MET A 1 -11.09 12.83 2.94
CA MET A 1 -10.55 12.25 1.69
C MET A 1 -10.33 10.77 1.93
N GLU A 2 -10.62 9.90 0.97
CA GLU A 2 -10.34 8.45 1.13
C GLU A 2 -8.98 8.13 0.52
N ALA A 3 -8.30 7.12 1.05
CA ALA A 3 -7.09 6.57 0.48
C ALA A 3 -7.00 5.07 0.74
N TYR A 4 -6.18 4.39 -0.05
CA TYR A 4 -5.90 2.98 0.11
C TYR A 4 -4.45 2.82 0.51
N GLU A 5 -4.22 2.33 1.72
CA GLU A 5 -2.90 2.03 2.25
C GLU A 5 -2.55 0.58 1.88
N PHE A 6 -1.37 0.39 1.30
CA PHE A 6 -0.83 -0.91 0.92
C PHE A 6 0.19 -1.35 1.94
N TYR A 7 0.10 -2.62 2.30
CA TYR A 7 0.98 -3.27 3.24
C TYR A 7 1.52 -4.55 2.64
N TRP A 8 2.77 -4.85 2.97
CA TRP A 8 3.41 -6.11 2.69
C TRP A 8 3.70 -6.83 4.00
N LEU A 9 3.47 -8.15 4.03
CA LEU A 9 3.90 -9.00 5.12
C LEU A 9 5.37 -9.38 4.91
N ASP A 10 6.28 -8.69 5.62
CA ASP A 10 7.67 -9.12 5.71
C ASP A 10 7.75 -10.32 6.67
N PRO A 11 8.25 -11.49 6.23
CA PRO A 11 8.43 -12.66 7.09
C PRO A 11 9.26 -12.39 8.35
N LYS A 12 10.14 -11.38 8.33
CA LYS A 12 11.02 -11.00 9.46
C LYS A 12 10.50 -9.82 10.27
N GLY A 13 9.78 -8.91 9.61
CA GLY A 13 9.43 -7.59 10.15
C GLY A 13 7.95 -7.38 10.45
N GLY A 14 7.09 -8.34 10.10
CA GLY A 14 5.64 -8.19 10.17
C GLY A 14 5.09 -7.28 9.08
N TYR A 15 3.93 -6.68 9.34
CA TYR A 15 3.23 -5.84 8.36
C TYR A 15 3.91 -4.47 8.19
N GLN A 16 4.38 -4.20 6.98
CA GLN A 16 5.03 -2.94 6.62
C GLN A 16 4.22 -2.20 5.55
N ILE A 17 4.04 -0.89 5.72
CA ILE A 17 3.43 -0.05 4.70
C ILE A 17 4.40 0.11 3.53
N ILE A 18 3.92 -0.16 2.32
CA ILE A 18 4.70 -0.04 1.09
C ILE A 18 4.22 1.12 0.20
N GLY A 19 2.98 1.58 0.36
CA GLY A 19 2.52 2.78 -0.34
C GLY A 19 1.09 3.20 -0.01
N VAL A 20 0.70 4.36 -0.54
CA VAL A 20 -0.64 4.93 -0.34
C VAL A 20 -1.17 5.41 -1.69
N LEU A 21 -2.36 4.94 -2.07
CA LEU A 21 -3.12 5.43 -3.21
C LEU A 21 -4.20 6.41 -2.72
N PRO A 22 -4.00 7.73 -2.83
CA PRO A 22 -5.04 8.69 -2.49
C PRO A 22 -6.19 8.61 -3.49
N GLU A 23 -7.41 8.40 -3.02
CA GLU A 23 -8.61 8.44 -3.86
C GLU A 23 -9.04 9.89 -4.04
N LYS A 24 -8.73 10.43 -5.22
CA LYS A 24 -9.01 11.82 -5.58
C LYS A 24 -10.40 12.01 -6.17
N ARG A 25 -11.12 10.94 -6.52
CA ARG A 25 -12.46 11.04 -7.12
C ARG A 25 -13.50 11.27 -6.04
N LYS A 26 -14.45 12.16 -6.35
CA LYS A 26 -15.59 12.48 -5.47
C LYS A 26 -16.59 11.32 -5.32
N ASN A 27 -16.54 10.33 -6.23
CA ASN A 27 -17.39 9.14 -6.20
C ASN A 27 -16.50 7.89 -6.18
N SER A 28 -16.20 7.41 -4.97
CA SER A 28 -15.31 6.26 -4.73
C SER A 28 -15.95 4.92 -5.10
N GLY A 29 -17.26 4.85 -5.34
CA GLY A 29 -17.96 3.61 -5.69
C GLY A 29 -17.55 2.95 -7.02
N ARG A 30 -16.67 3.58 -7.81
CA ARG A 30 -16.14 3.03 -9.07
C ARG A 30 -14.82 2.29 -8.91
N ILE A 31 -14.08 2.48 -7.82
CA ILE A 31 -12.81 1.78 -7.65
C ILE A 31 -13.07 0.39 -7.09
N THR A 32 -12.59 -0.62 -7.80
CA THR A 32 -12.75 -2.02 -7.39
C THR A 32 -11.51 -2.51 -6.68
N LYS A 33 -11.65 -3.56 -5.86
CA LYS A 33 -10.51 -4.31 -5.30
C LYS A 33 -9.48 -4.66 -6.37
N GLN A 34 -9.94 -5.09 -7.55
CA GLN A 34 -9.05 -5.45 -8.66
C GLN A 34 -8.25 -4.26 -9.19
N SER A 35 -8.85 -3.07 -9.30
CA SER A 35 -8.15 -1.86 -9.71
C SER A 35 -7.09 -1.42 -8.71
N ILE A 36 -7.39 -1.52 -7.41
CA ILE A 36 -6.45 -1.19 -6.33
C ILE A 36 -5.25 -2.15 -6.37
N MET A 37 -5.51 -3.44 -6.44
CA MET A 37 -4.46 -4.45 -6.51
C MET A 37 -3.62 -4.36 -7.79
N ARG A 38 -4.24 -4.06 -8.94
CA ARG A 38 -3.52 -3.84 -10.20
C ARG A 38 -2.58 -2.64 -10.10
N TRP A 39 -3.04 -1.54 -9.50
CA TRP A 39 -2.18 -0.38 -9.25
C TRP A 39 -0.99 -0.76 -8.35
N GLY A 40 -1.23 -1.52 -7.27
CA GLY A 40 -0.18 -2.03 -6.40
C GLY A 40 0.87 -2.83 -7.20
N LYS A 41 0.44 -3.74 -8.07
CA LYS A 41 1.35 -4.49 -8.95
C LYS A 41 2.15 -3.61 -9.91
N GLU A 42 1.50 -2.60 -10.51
CA GLU A 42 2.17 -1.67 -11.43
C GLU A 42 3.23 -0.81 -10.71
N VAL A 43 3.02 -0.48 -9.44
CA VAL A 43 3.93 0.36 -8.66
C VAL A 43 5.05 -0.44 -7.98
N PHE A 44 4.74 -1.61 -7.42
CA PHE A 44 5.69 -2.41 -6.64
C PHE A 44 6.40 -3.50 -7.45
N GLY A 45 5.99 -3.72 -8.70
CA GLY A 45 6.63 -4.68 -9.60
C GLY A 45 6.50 -6.14 -9.15
N ASN A 46 7.42 -6.99 -9.58
CA ASN A 46 7.51 -8.39 -9.18
C ASN A 46 8.38 -8.61 -7.93
N ASP A 47 8.81 -7.53 -7.28
CA ASP A 47 9.69 -7.59 -6.10
C ASP A 47 8.96 -8.11 -4.86
N PHE A 48 7.62 -8.13 -4.91
CA PHE A 48 6.76 -8.60 -3.84
C PHE A 48 5.81 -9.68 -4.36
N ASP A 49 5.69 -10.78 -3.62
CA ASP A 49 4.66 -11.77 -3.90
C ASP A 49 3.29 -11.16 -3.64
N TYR A 50 2.41 -11.26 -4.64
CA TYR A 50 1.08 -10.65 -4.60
C TYR A 50 0.21 -11.15 -3.45
N GLU A 51 0.47 -12.38 -2.98
CA GLU A 51 -0.23 -12.98 -1.82
C GLU A 51 0.16 -12.32 -0.49
N ASP A 52 1.33 -11.69 -0.43
CA ASP A 52 1.83 -11.01 0.77
C ASP A 52 1.40 -9.53 0.82
N ILE A 53 0.78 -9.02 -0.25
CA ILE A 53 0.29 -7.64 -0.32
C ILE A 53 -1.19 -7.60 0.04
N PHE A 54 -1.54 -6.73 0.98
CA PHE A 54 -2.91 -6.40 1.31
C PHE A 54 -3.08 -4.89 1.37
N PHE A 55 -4.32 -4.43 1.26
CA PHE A 55 -4.64 -3.02 1.38
C PHE A 55 -5.79 -2.79 2.34
N THR A 56 -5.83 -1.60 2.91
CA THR A 56 -6.94 -1.12 3.73
C THR A 56 -7.40 0.25 3.26
N GLN A 57 -8.70 0.49 3.32
CA GLN A 57 -9.29 1.78 3.02
C GLN A 57 -9.24 2.64 4.28
N VAL A 58 -8.64 3.82 4.17
CA VAL A 58 -8.55 4.80 5.24
C VAL A 58 -9.23 6.10 4.86
N THR A 59 -9.87 6.72 5.85
CA THR A 59 -10.35 8.10 5.73
C THR A 59 -9.27 9.04 6.24
N ILE A 60 -8.67 9.79 5.32
CA ILE A 60 -7.76 10.90 5.63
C ILE A 60 -8.61 12.14 5.94
N SER A 61 -8.55 12.61 7.18
CA SER A 61 -9.01 13.93 7.60
C SER A 61 -7.87 14.70 8.25
N GLU A 62 -7.96 16.03 8.34
CA GLU A 62 -6.94 16.88 8.99
C GLU A 62 -6.63 16.46 10.44
N LYS A 63 -7.56 15.78 11.11
CA LYS A 63 -7.39 15.24 12.46
C LYS A 63 -6.71 13.87 12.49
N THR A 64 -6.56 13.22 11.34
CA THR A 64 -6.01 11.87 11.18
C THR A 64 -4.61 11.94 10.58
N VAL A 65 -3.77 12.85 11.09
CA VAL A 65 -2.35 12.88 10.76
C VAL A 65 -1.72 11.64 11.39
N ARG A 66 -1.65 10.55 10.63
CA ARG A 66 -0.85 9.38 11.00
C ARG A 66 0.58 9.67 10.59
N PHE A 67 1.45 9.84 11.58
CA PHE A 67 2.89 9.94 11.35
C PHE A 67 3.38 8.58 10.85
N PHE A 68 3.64 8.48 9.55
CA PHE A 68 4.37 7.37 8.98
C PHE A 68 5.81 7.44 9.50
N ARG A 69 6.17 6.54 10.40
CA ARG A 69 7.57 6.22 10.66
C ARG A 69 7.91 5.11 9.68
N PRO A 70 8.61 5.40 8.57
CA PRO A 70 9.18 4.32 7.77
C PRO A 70 10.06 3.52 8.71
N VAL A 71 9.68 2.26 8.97
CA VAL A 71 10.64 1.31 9.52
C VAL A 71 11.74 1.17 8.46
N PRO A 72 13.02 1.27 8.85
CA PRO A 72 14.11 1.10 7.89
C PRO A 72 14.02 -0.33 7.35
N PHE A 73 13.56 -0.47 6.11
CA PHE A 73 13.55 -1.73 5.39
C PHE A 73 14.81 -1.81 4.53
N THR A 74 15.50 -2.96 4.60
CA THR A 74 16.60 -3.27 3.69
C THR A 74 16.01 -4.07 2.54
N ILE A 75 15.71 -3.43 1.39
CA ILE A 75 15.47 -4.18 0.16
C ILE A 75 16.79 -4.86 -0.17
N THR A 76 16.90 -6.14 0.14
CA THR A 76 18.00 -6.94 -0.39
C THR A 76 17.66 -7.15 -1.85
N GLN A 77 18.15 -6.28 -2.73
CA GLN A 77 18.09 -6.55 -4.16
C GLN A 77 18.76 -7.91 -4.37
N LYS A 78 17.99 -8.91 -4.80
CA LYS A 78 18.57 -10.12 -5.35
C LYS A 78 19.28 -9.68 -6.62
N GLU A 79 20.61 -9.52 -6.54
CA GLU A 79 21.46 -9.38 -7.72
C GLU A 79 21.17 -10.58 -8.64
N ILE A 80 20.78 -10.28 -9.88
CA ILE A 80 20.66 -11.24 -10.99
C ILE A 80 22.04 -11.38 -11.62
#